data_AF-A0A966GFU5-F1
#
_entry.id   AF-A0A966GFU5-F1
#
_cell.length_a   1.000
_cell.length_b   1.000
_cell.length_c   1.000
_cell.angle_alpha   90.00
_cell.angle_beta   90.00
_cell.angle_gamma   90.00
#
_symmetry.space_group_name_H-M   'P 1'
#
loop_
_entity.id
_entity.type
_entity.pdbx_description
1 polymer ?
#
loop_
_entity_poly.entity_id
_entity_poly.type
_entity_poly.pdbx_seq_one_letter_code
_entity_poly.pdbx_strand_id
1 'polypeptide(L)'
;VLQGPALGAGAALALAAHARIAAPGAAIGFPDVALGLLPEPGATQRLPRLTGAAAGLAMLLGGKVMPAQPAAAIGLFDAAVAGDDPAGAALAQLEDWLAAGLAPRPTLGRRDRMTDGAAWMAAIAEQRAAQRAAPGAHFAAARIVDCVEAALLLPPAAALAIAQEAQAACLAHPQSRALRHLHLAERRIAPELLSPLQAGQRVPGPQGRVVVERLLMAAHRAKGEGDPDRALAAWLAEGARMVEEGLVRQPADIDVLAVHGAGFDRLRGGPMHAAQQAGLLRLRNLMRVWAQDDPVWTPPALLSEAVKWAAGFDALPFAAPPAVVSPA
;
A
#
# COMPACT_ATOMS: atom_id res chain seq x y z
N VAL A 1 -23.04 12.10 7.91
CA VAL A 1 -22.03 13.11 8.30
C VAL A 1 -20.68 12.42 8.45
N LEU A 2 -19.59 13.06 8.05
CA LEU A 2 -18.23 12.55 8.26
C LEU A 2 -17.56 13.42 9.32
N GLN A 3 -17.17 12.82 10.43
CA GLN A 3 -16.35 13.43 11.48
C GLN A 3 -14.98 12.75 11.46
N GLY A 4 -13.91 13.52 11.26
CA GLY A 4 -12.58 12.97 11.07
C GLY A 4 -12.38 12.21 9.75
N PRO A 5 -11.28 11.46 9.62
CA PRO A 5 -10.93 10.75 8.39
C PRO A 5 -11.79 9.50 8.15
N ALA A 6 -12.42 9.41 6.97
CA ALA A 6 -13.03 8.20 6.43
C ALA A 6 -12.06 7.54 5.43
N LEU A 7 -11.50 6.37 5.78
CA LEU A 7 -10.48 5.70 4.98
C LEU A 7 -10.92 4.31 4.53
N GLY A 8 -10.49 3.87 3.35
CA GLY A 8 -10.73 2.52 2.83
C GLY A 8 -12.22 2.17 2.83
N ALA A 9 -12.62 1.15 3.60
CA ALA A 9 -14.02 0.75 3.75
C ALA A 9 -14.93 1.89 4.25
N GLY A 10 -14.45 2.72 5.18
CA GLY A 10 -15.22 3.89 5.65
C GLY A 10 -15.43 4.92 4.53
N ALA A 11 -14.44 5.12 3.67
CA ALA A 11 -14.59 5.96 2.48
C ALA A 11 -15.58 5.36 1.48
N ALA A 12 -15.50 4.05 1.22
CA ALA A 12 -16.42 3.35 0.32
C ALA A 12 -17.88 3.42 0.81
N LEU A 13 -18.09 3.30 2.13
CA LEU A 13 -19.40 3.49 2.76
C LEU A 13 -19.91 4.92 2.56
N ALA A 14 -19.06 5.94 2.76
CA ALA A 14 -19.42 7.32 2.51
C ALA A 14 -19.80 7.59 1.04
N LEU A 15 -19.13 6.95 0.08
CA LEU A 15 -19.48 7.04 -1.33
C LEU A 15 -20.84 6.40 -1.65
N ALA A 16 -21.25 5.37 -0.91
CA ALA A 16 -22.54 4.71 -1.08
C ALA A 16 -23.71 5.56 -0.58
N ALA A 17 -23.46 6.49 0.35
CA ALA A 17 -24.49 7.40 0.85
C ALA A 17 -25.05 8.31 -0.26
N HIS A 18 -26.31 8.71 -0.12
CA HIS A 18 -26.96 9.65 -1.04
C HIS A 18 -26.33 11.06 -0.96
N ALA A 19 -25.98 11.50 0.26
CA ALA A 19 -25.34 12.78 0.51
C ALA A 19 -24.18 12.63 1.50
N ARG A 20 -23.19 13.51 1.39
CA ARG A 20 -22.00 13.58 2.26
C ARG A 20 -21.85 14.98 2.83
N ILE A 21 -21.98 15.10 4.14
CA ILE A 21 -21.81 16.35 4.89
C ILE A 21 -20.50 16.26 5.68
N ALA A 22 -19.60 17.21 5.49
CA ALA A 22 -18.32 17.31 6.20
C ALA A 22 -18.46 18.06 7.53
N ALA A 23 -17.98 17.47 8.62
CA ALA A 23 -17.74 18.17 9.87
C ALA A 23 -16.29 18.73 9.94
N PRO A 24 -15.93 19.55 10.95
CA PRO A 24 -14.55 19.95 11.17
C PRO A 24 -13.60 18.74 11.27
N GLY A 25 -12.45 18.82 10.60
CA GLY A 25 -11.48 17.72 10.54
C GLY A 25 -11.86 16.56 9.62
N ALA A 26 -13.00 16.62 8.92
CA ALA A 26 -13.39 15.59 7.97
C ALA A 26 -12.37 15.45 6.85
N ALA A 27 -12.04 14.21 6.51
CA ALA A 27 -11.16 13.87 5.41
C ALA A 27 -11.57 12.53 4.81
N ILE A 28 -11.12 12.24 3.59
CA ILE A 28 -11.46 11.00 2.89
C ILE A 28 -10.28 10.50 2.06
N GLY A 29 -10.04 9.18 2.06
CA GLY A 29 -8.90 8.59 1.36
C GLY A 29 -9.01 7.09 1.13
N PHE A 30 -8.20 6.59 0.20
CA PHE A 30 -8.20 5.19 -0.27
C PHE A 30 -6.78 4.61 -0.22
N PRO A 31 -6.24 4.30 0.97
CA PRO A 31 -4.83 3.91 1.14
C PRO A 31 -4.52 2.49 0.64
N ASP A 32 -5.52 1.74 0.15
CA ASP A 32 -5.47 0.31 -0.15
C ASP A 32 -4.37 -0.07 -1.15
N VAL A 33 -4.11 0.79 -2.14
CA VAL A 33 -3.09 0.55 -3.16
C VAL A 33 -1.68 0.42 -2.55
N ALA A 34 -1.39 1.17 -1.49
CA ALA A 34 -0.10 1.11 -0.79
C ALA A 34 0.12 -0.24 -0.08
N LEU A 35 -0.96 -0.99 0.16
CA LEU A 35 -0.95 -2.35 0.71
C LEU A 35 -1.05 -3.43 -0.38
N GLY A 36 -1.02 -3.05 -1.66
CA GLY A 36 -1.21 -3.96 -2.78
C GLY A 36 -2.64 -4.46 -2.90
N LEU A 37 -3.61 -3.70 -2.40
CA LEU A 37 -5.03 -4.08 -2.40
C LEU A 37 -5.83 -3.19 -3.34
N LEU A 38 -6.96 -3.74 -3.81
CA LEU A 38 -8.01 -2.95 -4.43
C LEU A 38 -8.82 -2.27 -3.32
N PRO A 39 -9.21 -0.99 -3.46
CA PRO A 39 -10.21 -0.38 -2.59
C PRO A 39 -11.52 -1.18 -2.57
N GLU A 40 -12.24 -1.12 -1.45
CA GLU A 40 -13.50 -1.87 -1.26
C GLU A 40 -14.47 -1.75 -2.45
N PRO A 41 -15.18 -2.83 -2.83
CA PRO A 41 -16.03 -2.87 -4.00
C PRO A 41 -17.02 -1.71 -4.04
N GLY A 42 -17.12 -1.09 -5.20
CA GLY A 42 -17.92 0.10 -5.41
C GLY A 42 -17.17 1.40 -5.18
N ALA A 43 -15.99 1.44 -4.55
CA ALA A 43 -15.18 2.66 -4.50
C ALA A 43 -14.67 3.05 -5.90
N THR A 44 -14.12 2.08 -6.64
CA THR A 44 -13.64 2.25 -8.02
C THR A 44 -14.77 2.60 -9.01
N GLN A 45 -16.03 2.29 -8.67
CA GLN A 45 -17.20 2.67 -9.46
C GLN A 45 -17.78 4.03 -9.04
N ARG A 46 -17.95 4.28 -7.75
CA ARG A 46 -18.66 5.45 -7.23
C ARG A 46 -17.79 6.70 -7.21
N LEU A 47 -16.50 6.60 -6.88
CA LEU A 47 -15.64 7.77 -6.80
C LEU A 47 -15.52 8.51 -8.15
N PRO A 48 -15.21 7.83 -9.28
CA PRO A 48 -15.15 8.49 -10.58
C PRO A 48 -16.50 9.08 -11.05
N ARG A 49 -17.62 8.54 -10.57
CA ARG A 49 -18.96 9.11 -10.83
C ARG A 49 -19.22 10.41 -10.08
N LEU A 50 -18.51 10.67 -8.98
CA LEU A 50 -18.58 11.92 -8.23
C LEU A 50 -17.55 12.94 -8.69
N THR A 51 -16.34 12.49 -9.00
CA THR A 51 -15.19 13.38 -9.21
C THR A 51 -14.69 13.44 -10.66
N GLY A 52 -15.15 12.54 -11.53
CA GLY A 52 -14.56 12.27 -12.84
C GLY A 52 -13.37 11.30 -12.76
N ALA A 53 -13.00 10.70 -13.89
CA ALA A 53 -11.93 9.69 -13.95
C ALA A 53 -10.58 10.19 -13.44
N ALA A 54 -10.10 11.34 -13.92
CA ALA A 54 -8.76 11.83 -13.58
C ALA A 54 -8.59 12.06 -12.08
N ALA A 55 -9.51 12.80 -11.45
CA ALA A 55 -9.47 13.05 -10.01
C ALA A 55 -9.69 11.76 -9.20
N GLY A 56 -10.62 10.90 -9.63
CA GLY A 56 -10.87 9.60 -8.99
C GLY A 56 -9.64 8.69 -9.01
N LEU A 57 -8.98 8.54 -10.16
CA LEU A 57 -7.75 7.76 -10.31
C LEU A 57 -6.61 8.33 -9.47
N ALA A 58 -6.42 9.65 -9.44
CA ALA A 58 -5.41 10.30 -8.62
C ALA A 58 -5.58 9.96 -7.13
N MET A 59 -6.82 9.90 -6.62
CA MET A 59 -7.10 9.51 -5.24
C MET A 59 -6.87 8.01 -5.00
N LEU A 60 -7.38 7.14 -5.87
CA LEU A 60 -7.29 5.68 -5.70
C LEU A 60 -5.86 5.16 -5.84
N LEU A 61 -5.08 5.74 -6.75
CA LEU A 61 -3.69 5.35 -7.02
C LEU A 61 -2.68 6.07 -6.11
N GLY A 62 -3.04 7.27 -5.63
CA GLY A 62 -2.17 8.06 -4.76
C GLY A 62 -2.15 7.57 -3.31
N GLY A 63 -3.23 6.93 -2.84
CA GLY A 63 -3.33 6.45 -1.46
C GLY A 63 -3.36 7.56 -0.39
N LYS A 64 -3.48 8.83 -0.82
CA LYS A 64 -3.41 10.00 0.07
C LYS A 64 -4.78 10.32 0.65
N VAL A 65 -4.76 10.84 1.88
CA VAL A 65 -5.94 11.39 2.55
C VAL A 65 -6.16 12.81 2.06
N MET A 66 -7.38 13.11 1.61
CA MET A 66 -7.79 14.43 1.14
C MET A 66 -8.69 15.10 2.20
N PRO A 67 -8.32 16.29 2.72
CA PRO A 67 -9.20 17.06 3.60
C PRO A 67 -10.50 17.46 2.90
N ALA A 68 -11.56 17.71 3.69
CA ALA A 68 -12.90 17.98 3.16
C ALA A 68 -12.97 19.18 2.20
N GLN A 69 -12.25 20.27 2.47
CA GLN A 69 -12.31 21.48 1.65
C GLN A 69 -11.89 21.24 0.17
N PRO A 70 -10.69 20.71 -0.14
CA PRO A 70 -10.35 20.36 -1.52
C PRO A 70 -11.22 19.21 -2.08
N ALA A 71 -11.68 18.29 -1.23
CA ALA A 71 -12.59 17.21 -1.65
C ALA A 71 -13.98 17.75 -2.08
N ALA A 72 -14.48 18.82 -1.47
CA ALA A 72 -15.72 19.48 -1.86
C ALA A 72 -15.61 20.11 -3.26
N ALA A 73 -14.46 20.71 -3.58
CA ALA A 73 -14.21 21.34 -4.89
C ALA A 73 -14.31 20.33 -6.06
N ILE A 74 -14.04 19.05 -5.81
CA ILE A 74 -14.16 17.97 -6.80
C ILE A 74 -15.49 17.20 -6.71
N GLY A 75 -16.45 17.67 -5.90
CA GLY A 75 -17.80 17.09 -5.82
C GLY A 75 -17.96 15.91 -4.86
N LEU A 76 -16.99 15.69 -3.96
CA LEU A 76 -17.03 14.56 -3.03
C LEU A 76 -17.87 14.83 -1.78
N PHE A 77 -17.97 16.10 -1.36
CA PHE A 77 -18.86 16.56 -0.28
C PHE A 77 -19.95 17.46 -0.84
N ASP A 78 -21.15 17.31 -0.30
CA ASP A 78 -22.35 18.06 -0.68
C ASP A 78 -22.55 19.32 0.18
N ALA A 79 -22.08 19.29 1.43
CA ALA A 79 -22.05 20.44 2.33
C ALA A 79 -20.96 20.28 3.40
N ALA A 80 -20.70 21.37 4.13
CA ALA A 80 -19.91 21.38 5.34
C ALA A 80 -20.71 22.03 6.48
N VAL A 81 -20.56 21.51 7.69
CA VAL A 81 -21.18 22.03 8.92
C VAL A 81 -20.09 22.39 9.92
N ALA A 82 -20.39 23.31 10.83
CA ALA A 82 -19.51 23.76 11.89
C ALA A 82 -20.23 23.72 13.25
N GLY A 83 -19.48 23.91 14.34
CA GLY A 83 -19.99 23.92 15.71
C GLY A 83 -19.75 22.62 16.47
N ASP A 84 -20.15 22.63 17.74
CA ASP A 84 -19.84 21.58 18.72
C ASP A 84 -20.75 20.34 18.60
N ASP A 85 -21.86 20.45 17.86
CA ASP A 85 -22.72 19.31 17.47
C ASP A 85 -22.82 19.18 15.93
N PRO A 86 -21.81 18.62 15.26
CA PRO A 86 -21.86 18.40 13.82
C PRO A 86 -22.93 17.41 13.37
N ALA A 87 -23.40 16.52 14.27
CA ALA A 87 -24.43 15.55 13.93
C ALA A 87 -25.80 16.22 13.86
N GLY A 88 -26.16 17.03 14.85
CA GLY A 88 -27.37 17.85 14.85
C GLY A 88 -27.40 18.84 13.69
N ALA A 89 -26.28 19.54 13.44
CA ALA A 89 -26.19 20.46 12.29
C ALA A 89 -26.37 19.74 10.94
N ALA A 90 -25.81 18.53 10.79
CA ALA A 90 -25.98 17.74 9.58
C ALA A 90 -27.42 17.20 9.42
N LEU A 91 -28.11 16.90 10.53
CA LEU A 91 -29.51 16.49 10.51
C LEU A 91 -30.40 17.64 10.07
N ALA A 92 -30.23 18.83 10.65
CA ALA A 92 -30.97 20.03 10.25
C ALA A 92 -30.77 20.34 8.76
N GLN A 93 -29.52 20.26 8.27
CA GLN A 93 -29.23 20.45 6.85
C GLN A 93 -29.95 19.42 5.96
N LEU A 94 -30.06 18.17 6.41
CA LEU A 94 -30.76 17.12 5.67
C LEU A 94 -32.27 17.35 5.68
N GLU A 95 -32.84 17.80 6.80
CA GLU A 95 -34.26 18.18 6.91
C GLU A 95 -34.61 19.31 5.94
N ASP A 96 -33.76 20.34 5.85
CA ASP A 96 -33.91 21.43 4.89
C ASP A 96 -33.90 20.92 3.43
N TRP A 97 -32.97 20.01 3.12
CA TRP A 97 -32.90 19.41 1.78
C TRP A 97 -34.12 18.55 1.47
N LEU A 98 -34.62 17.76 2.42
CA LEU A 98 -35.83 16.97 2.26
C LEU A 98 -37.06 17.86 2.05
N ALA A 99 -37.18 18.95 2.81
CA ALA A 99 -38.23 19.95 2.63
C ALA A 99 -38.13 20.64 1.25
N ALA A 100 -36.91 20.83 0.73
CA ALA A 100 -36.65 21.32 -0.62
C ALA A 100 -36.80 20.25 -1.72
N GLY A 101 -37.24 19.03 -1.39
CA GLY A 101 -37.53 17.97 -2.36
C GLY A 101 -36.34 17.08 -2.73
N LEU A 102 -35.34 16.94 -1.85
CA LEU A 102 -34.24 15.99 -2.05
C LEU A 102 -34.78 14.56 -2.21
N ALA A 103 -34.64 14.03 -3.42
CA ALA A 103 -34.92 12.62 -3.72
C ALA A 103 -33.69 11.74 -3.46
N PRO A 104 -33.87 10.41 -3.28
CA PRO A 104 -32.76 9.47 -3.28
C PRO A 104 -31.90 9.64 -4.53
N ARG A 105 -30.58 9.81 -4.31
CA ARG A 105 -29.58 10.07 -5.36
C ARG A 105 -28.46 9.03 -5.29
N PRO A 106 -28.71 7.77 -5.70
CA PRO A 106 -27.72 6.70 -5.61
C PRO A 106 -26.48 7.03 -6.44
N THR A 107 -25.31 7.12 -5.82
CA THR A 107 -24.05 7.48 -6.51
C THR A 107 -23.75 6.54 -7.67
N LEU A 108 -24.08 5.25 -7.54
CA LEU A 108 -23.79 4.24 -8.55
C LEU A 108 -24.53 4.48 -9.88
N GLY A 109 -25.69 5.16 -9.85
CA GLY A 109 -26.45 5.51 -11.04
C GLY A 109 -26.06 6.85 -11.66
N ARG A 110 -25.20 7.65 -11.01
CA ARG A 110 -24.79 8.96 -11.51
C ARG A 110 -23.97 8.85 -12.79
N ARG A 111 -24.22 9.76 -13.73
CA ARG A 111 -23.53 9.86 -15.03
C ARG A 111 -23.12 11.30 -15.39
N ASP A 112 -23.40 12.28 -14.53
CA ASP A 112 -23.14 13.69 -14.78
C ASP A 112 -21.63 14.00 -14.94
N ARG A 113 -20.75 13.19 -14.33
CA ARG A 113 -19.29 13.25 -14.51
C ARG A 113 -18.75 12.24 -15.53
N MET A 114 -19.62 11.61 -16.32
CA MET A 114 -19.28 10.57 -17.30
C MET A 114 -19.68 10.98 -18.73
N THR A 115 -19.98 12.26 -18.96
CA THR A 115 -20.48 12.76 -20.25
C THR A 115 -19.38 12.85 -21.30
N ASP A 116 -18.14 13.17 -20.89
CA ASP A 116 -16.97 13.18 -21.76
C ASP A 116 -16.21 11.86 -21.69
N GLY A 117 -16.66 10.89 -22.50
CA GLY A 117 -16.02 9.58 -22.60
C GLY A 117 -14.58 9.65 -23.14
N ALA A 118 -14.27 10.63 -24.01
CA ALA A 118 -12.94 10.77 -24.57
C ALA A 118 -11.93 11.21 -23.51
N ALA A 119 -12.28 12.22 -22.70
CA ALA A 119 -11.45 12.65 -21.57
C ALA A 119 -11.29 11.54 -20.52
N TRP A 120 -12.34 10.74 -20.27
CA TRP A 120 -12.26 9.59 -19.38
C TRP A 120 -11.24 8.56 -19.87
N MET A 121 -11.33 8.17 -21.14
CA MET A 121 -10.41 7.20 -21.73
C MET A 121 -8.98 7.73 -21.84
N ALA A 122 -8.81 9.05 -22.06
CA ALA A 122 -7.51 9.69 -22.00
C ALA A 122 -6.85 9.54 -20.61
N ALA A 123 -7.61 9.75 -19.53
CA ALA A 123 -7.12 9.54 -18.16
C ALA A 123 -6.73 8.07 -17.90
N ILE A 124 -7.49 7.10 -18.43
CA ILE A 124 -7.14 5.67 -18.37
C ILE A 124 -5.83 5.39 -19.12
N ALA A 125 -5.69 5.92 -20.33
CA ALA A 125 -4.50 5.72 -21.16
C ALA A 125 -3.25 6.32 -20.51
N GLU A 126 -3.37 7.50 -19.91
CA GLU A 126 -2.30 8.16 -19.16
C GLU A 126 -1.82 7.27 -18.00
N GLN A 127 -2.73 6.76 -17.17
CA GLN A 127 -2.36 5.88 -16.05
C GLN A 127 -1.74 4.57 -16.53
N ARG A 128 -2.23 3.97 -17.62
CA ARG A 128 -1.61 2.78 -18.22
C ARG A 128 -0.21 3.07 -18.77
N ALA A 129 0.04 4.25 -19.32
CA ALA A 129 1.37 4.67 -19.77
C ALA A 129 2.32 4.86 -18.58
N ALA A 130 1.86 5.55 -17.52
CA ALA A 130 2.64 5.75 -16.30
C ALA A 130 3.04 4.42 -15.64
N GLN A 131 2.11 3.45 -15.58
CA GLN A 131 2.40 2.12 -15.01
C GLN A 131 3.38 1.29 -15.84
N ARG A 132 3.36 1.43 -17.17
CA ARG A 132 4.36 0.78 -18.06
C ARG A 132 5.75 1.40 -17.92
N ALA A 133 5.83 2.69 -17.64
CA ALA A 133 7.09 3.40 -17.44
C ALA A 133 7.68 3.18 -16.03
N ALA A 134 6.85 2.83 -15.04
CA ALA A 134 7.29 2.59 -13.67
C ALA A 134 8.13 1.29 -13.56
N PRO A 135 9.17 1.26 -12.71
CA PRO A 135 9.91 0.03 -12.43
C PRO A 135 9.01 -1.01 -11.74
N GLY A 136 8.81 -2.14 -12.40
CA GLY A 136 7.97 -3.22 -11.91
C GLY A 136 6.47 -2.95 -12.08
N ALA A 137 5.71 -4.00 -12.42
CA ALA A 137 4.27 -3.89 -12.61
C ALA A 137 3.54 -3.94 -11.25
N HIS A 138 2.93 -2.84 -10.83
CA HIS A 138 2.10 -2.82 -9.61
C HIS A 138 0.72 -3.42 -9.89
N PHE A 139 0.49 -4.65 -9.44
CA PHE A 139 -0.70 -5.44 -9.79
C PHE A 139 -2.00 -4.74 -9.40
N ALA A 140 -2.11 -4.26 -8.16
CA ALA A 140 -3.33 -3.59 -7.69
C ALA A 140 -3.61 -2.27 -8.40
N ALA A 141 -2.58 -1.47 -8.70
CA ALA A 141 -2.73 -0.24 -9.46
C ALA A 141 -3.30 -0.49 -10.87
N ALA A 142 -2.84 -1.55 -11.55
CA ALA A 142 -3.40 -1.96 -12.84
C ALA A 142 -4.88 -2.35 -12.71
N ARG A 143 -5.22 -3.15 -11.68
CA ARG A 143 -6.61 -3.56 -11.42
C ARG A 143 -7.53 -2.39 -11.06
N ILE A 144 -7.03 -1.39 -10.35
CA ILE A 144 -7.77 -0.15 -10.07
C ILE A 144 -8.13 0.55 -11.38
N VAL A 145 -7.18 0.71 -12.30
CA VAL A 145 -7.43 1.34 -13.61
C VAL A 145 -8.47 0.55 -14.41
N ASP A 146 -8.35 -0.78 -14.47
CA ASP A 146 -9.32 -1.63 -15.16
C ASP A 146 -10.74 -1.50 -14.57
N CYS A 147 -10.86 -1.40 -13.24
CA CYS A 147 -12.16 -1.21 -12.58
C CYS A 147 -12.79 0.17 -12.87
N VAL A 148 -11.97 1.22 -13.00
CA VAL A 148 -12.43 2.57 -13.36
C VAL A 148 -12.80 2.66 -14.84
N GLU A 149 -12.12 1.93 -15.72
CA GLU A 149 -12.54 1.77 -17.12
C GLU A 149 -13.88 1.02 -17.21
N ALA A 150 -13.99 -0.12 -16.52
CA ALA A 150 -15.24 -0.89 -16.45
C ALA A 150 -16.41 -0.06 -15.90
N ALA A 151 -16.13 0.85 -14.97
CA ALA A 151 -17.13 1.77 -14.42
C ALA A 151 -17.76 2.67 -15.49
N LEU A 152 -17.04 3.02 -16.57
CA LEU A 152 -17.57 3.75 -17.73
C LEU A 152 -18.32 2.84 -18.70
N LEU A 153 -17.72 1.68 -19.02
CA LEU A 153 -18.14 0.86 -20.15
C LEU A 153 -19.30 -0.09 -19.83
N LEU A 154 -19.47 -0.48 -18.57
CA LEU A 154 -20.39 -1.55 -18.19
C LEU A 154 -21.58 -1.07 -17.34
N PRO A 155 -22.70 -1.82 -17.37
CA PRO A 155 -23.77 -1.63 -16.40
C PRO A 155 -23.25 -1.78 -14.95
N PRO A 156 -23.84 -1.06 -13.98
CA PRO A 156 -23.30 -1.02 -12.62
C PRO A 156 -23.10 -2.38 -11.93
N ALA A 157 -24.02 -3.31 -12.11
CA ALA A 157 -23.91 -4.65 -11.53
C ALA A 157 -22.69 -5.42 -12.08
N ALA A 158 -22.45 -5.34 -13.38
CA ALA A 158 -21.30 -5.97 -14.03
C ALA A 158 -19.98 -5.30 -13.61
N ALA A 159 -19.94 -3.97 -13.54
CA ALA A 159 -18.75 -3.25 -13.08
C ALA A 159 -18.39 -3.58 -11.61
N LEU A 160 -19.40 -3.77 -10.75
CA LEU A 160 -19.19 -4.22 -9.36
C LEU A 160 -18.66 -5.65 -9.28
N ALA A 161 -19.18 -6.56 -10.10
CA ALA A 161 -18.69 -7.94 -10.15
C ALA A 161 -17.20 -8.00 -10.54
N ILE A 162 -16.78 -7.23 -11.55
CA ILE A 162 -15.36 -7.10 -11.92
C ILE A 162 -14.52 -6.58 -10.75
N ALA A 163 -15.01 -5.59 -10.01
CA ALA A 163 -14.30 -5.08 -8.83
C ALA A 163 -14.15 -6.13 -7.73
N GLN A 164 -15.17 -6.96 -7.49
CA GLN A 164 -15.11 -8.05 -6.51
C GLN A 164 -14.06 -9.11 -6.91
N GLU A 165 -14.04 -9.50 -8.18
CA GLU A 165 -13.03 -10.42 -8.71
C GLU A 165 -11.62 -9.84 -8.61
N ALA A 166 -11.45 -8.57 -8.98
CA ALA A 166 -10.19 -7.85 -8.89
C ALA A 166 -9.69 -7.74 -7.44
N GLN A 167 -10.59 -7.51 -6.47
CA GLN A 167 -10.26 -7.47 -5.05
C GLN A 167 -9.71 -8.82 -4.57
N ALA A 168 -10.40 -9.92 -4.91
CA ALA A 168 -9.95 -11.27 -4.57
C ALA A 168 -8.57 -11.58 -5.19
N ALA A 169 -8.37 -11.21 -6.46
CA ALA A 169 -7.09 -11.36 -7.14
C ALA A 169 -5.97 -10.57 -6.47
N CYS A 170 -6.20 -9.30 -6.11
CA CYS A 170 -5.21 -8.48 -5.40
C CYS A 170 -4.85 -9.07 -4.02
N LEU A 171 -5.85 -9.56 -3.28
CA LEU A 171 -5.65 -10.15 -1.96
C LEU A 171 -4.77 -11.41 -2.02
N ALA A 172 -4.96 -12.24 -3.05
CA ALA A 172 -4.16 -13.45 -3.29
C ALA A 172 -2.77 -13.16 -3.91
N HIS A 173 -2.58 -11.98 -4.51
CA HIS A 173 -1.33 -11.66 -5.21
C HIS A 173 -0.13 -11.53 -4.24
N PRO A 174 1.06 -12.06 -4.58
CA PRO A 174 2.26 -11.96 -3.72
C PRO A 174 2.63 -10.53 -3.30
N GLN A 175 2.42 -9.54 -4.18
CA GLN A 175 2.70 -8.13 -3.85
C GLN A 175 1.88 -7.62 -2.67
N SER A 176 0.64 -8.07 -2.47
CA SER A 176 -0.15 -7.62 -1.30
C SER A 176 0.43 -8.17 -0.01
N ARG A 177 0.97 -9.40 0.00
CA ARG A 177 1.65 -9.98 1.17
C ARG A 177 2.93 -9.20 1.47
N ALA A 178 3.71 -8.90 0.44
CA ALA A 178 4.94 -8.12 0.54
C ALA A 178 4.71 -6.69 1.06
N LEU A 179 3.74 -5.97 0.51
CA LEU A 179 3.45 -4.59 0.91
C LEU A 179 2.83 -4.49 2.31
N ARG A 180 1.94 -5.43 2.67
CA ARG A 180 1.41 -5.51 4.06
C ARG A 180 2.49 -5.87 5.07
N HIS A 181 3.40 -6.78 4.73
CA HIS A 181 4.58 -7.09 5.54
C HIS A 181 5.40 -5.83 5.80
N LEU A 182 5.76 -5.12 4.74
CA LEU A 182 6.55 -3.90 4.83
C LEU A 182 5.84 -2.83 5.67
N HIS A 183 4.54 -2.61 5.46
CA HIS A 183 3.75 -1.67 6.25
C HIS A 183 3.79 -1.97 7.75
N LEU A 184 3.67 -3.24 8.14
CA LEU A 184 3.77 -3.65 9.54
C LEU A 184 5.20 -3.55 10.08
N ALA A 185 6.22 -3.82 9.26
CA ALA A 185 7.62 -3.69 9.63
C ALA A 185 8.01 -2.22 9.87
N GLU A 186 7.57 -1.30 9.02
CA GLU A 186 7.80 0.15 9.14
C GLU A 186 7.25 0.75 10.44
N ARG A 187 6.23 0.13 11.05
CA ARG A 187 5.65 0.58 12.32
C ARG A 187 6.40 0.07 13.54
N ARG A 188 7.23 -0.96 13.37
CA ARG A 188 7.95 -1.65 14.45
C ARG A 188 9.45 -1.34 14.46
N ILE A 189 9.99 -0.88 13.33
CA ILE A 189 11.40 -0.50 13.22
C ILE A 189 11.73 0.66 14.18
N ALA A 190 12.92 0.61 14.77
CA ALA A 190 13.36 1.59 15.75
C ALA A 190 13.72 2.93 15.07
N PRO A 191 13.42 4.09 15.69
CA PRO A 191 13.67 5.40 15.09
C PRO A 191 15.15 5.71 14.86
N GLU A 192 16.07 5.03 15.58
CA GLU A 192 17.52 5.15 15.40
C GLU A 192 17.99 4.53 14.07
N LEU A 193 17.26 3.52 13.59
CA LEU A 193 17.50 2.86 12.31
C LEU A 193 16.83 3.61 11.16
N LEU A 194 15.56 3.97 11.32
CA LEU A 194 14.80 4.67 10.29
C LEU A 194 14.14 5.91 10.86
N SER A 195 14.43 7.07 10.27
CA SER A 195 13.87 8.33 10.73
C SER A 195 12.33 8.30 10.68
N PRO A 196 11.66 9.06 11.56
CA PRO A 196 10.26 9.40 11.37
C PRO A 196 10.01 10.01 9.98
N LEU A 197 8.75 9.95 9.54
CA LEU A 197 8.32 10.54 8.27
C LEU A 197 8.58 12.06 8.28
N GLN A 198 9.45 12.54 7.40
CA GLN A 198 9.74 13.96 7.18
C GLN A 198 9.54 14.29 5.70
N ALA A 199 8.77 15.34 5.40
CA ALA A 199 8.43 15.72 4.01
C ALA A 199 7.89 14.56 3.13
N GLY A 200 7.20 13.59 3.75
CA GLY A 200 6.64 12.43 3.06
C GLY A 200 7.62 11.30 2.76
N GLN A 201 8.85 11.36 3.29
CA GLN A 201 9.85 10.30 3.14
C GLN A 201 10.41 9.87 4.51
N ARG A 202 10.78 8.60 4.60
CA ARG A 202 11.56 8.07 5.71
C ARG A 202 12.96 7.80 5.18
N VAL A 203 13.98 8.21 5.92
CA VAL A 203 15.37 8.01 5.51
C VAL A 203 16.12 7.22 6.56
N PRO A 204 17.10 6.39 6.19
CA PRO A 204 17.94 5.70 7.15
C PRO A 204 18.63 6.68 8.10
N GLY A 205 18.48 6.46 9.41
CA GLY A 205 19.22 7.14 10.47
C GLY A 205 20.69 6.71 10.49
N PRO A 206 21.53 7.26 11.40
CA PRO A 206 22.95 6.95 11.45
C PRO A 206 23.25 5.45 11.54
N GLN A 207 22.53 4.71 12.38
CA GLN A 207 22.69 3.25 12.49
C GLN A 207 22.12 2.52 11.27
N GLY A 208 20.98 2.97 10.74
CA GLY A 208 20.40 2.40 9.53
C GLY A 208 21.28 2.54 8.29
N ARG A 209 22.08 3.61 8.19
CA ARG A 209 23.03 3.80 7.08
C ARG A 209 24.13 2.74 7.06
N VAL A 210 24.61 2.30 8.22
CA VAL A 210 25.59 1.21 8.33
C VAL A 210 25.02 -0.08 7.78
N VAL A 211 23.77 -0.39 8.12
CA VAL A 211 23.04 -1.56 7.58
C VAL A 211 22.90 -1.46 6.06
N VAL A 212 22.46 -0.30 5.56
CA VAL A 212 22.28 -0.04 4.12
C VAL A 212 23.59 -0.20 3.35
N GLU A 213 24.69 0.33 3.88
CA GLU A 213 26.02 0.23 3.26
C GLU A 213 26.45 -1.23 3.10
N ARG A 214 26.31 -2.04 4.15
CA ARG A 214 26.63 -3.48 4.10
C ARG A 214 25.77 -4.23 3.07
N LEU A 215 24.48 -3.93 3.03
CA LEU A 215 23.58 -4.52 2.03
C LEU A 215 24.00 -4.16 0.60
N LEU A 216 24.36 -2.90 0.35
CA LEU A 216 24.85 -2.46 -0.96
C LEU A 216 26.17 -3.15 -1.34
N MET A 217 27.10 -3.33 -0.40
CA MET A 217 28.35 -4.07 -0.64
C MET A 217 28.08 -5.54 -0.98
N ALA A 218 27.16 -6.21 -0.28
CA ALA A 218 26.75 -7.58 -0.59
C ALA A 218 26.11 -7.67 -1.97
N ALA A 219 25.19 -6.75 -2.30
CA ALA A 219 24.55 -6.69 -3.60
C ALA A 219 25.53 -6.41 -4.75
N HIS A 220 26.54 -5.56 -4.51
CA HIS A 220 27.56 -5.27 -5.51
C HIS A 220 28.43 -6.49 -5.82
N ARG A 221 28.83 -7.26 -4.80
CA ARG A 221 29.58 -8.50 -4.99
C ARG A 221 28.81 -9.51 -5.84
N ALA A 222 27.49 -9.62 -5.64
CA ALA A 222 26.64 -10.56 -6.38
C ALA A 222 26.20 -10.07 -7.79
N LYS A 223 26.40 -8.78 -8.13
CA LYS A 223 26.00 -8.22 -9.43
C LYS A 223 26.73 -8.82 -10.62
N GLY A 224 27.91 -9.41 -10.42
CA GLY A 224 28.74 -10.00 -11.48
C GLY A 224 28.20 -11.31 -12.06
N GLU A 225 27.16 -11.90 -11.49
CA GLU A 225 26.84 -13.33 -11.71
C GLU A 225 25.60 -13.60 -12.57
N GLY A 226 24.73 -12.61 -12.78
CA GLY A 226 23.53 -12.75 -13.62
C GLY A 226 22.41 -13.67 -13.07
N ASP A 227 22.65 -14.39 -11.97
CA ASP A 227 21.69 -15.30 -11.34
C ASP A 227 20.80 -14.55 -10.31
N PRO A 228 19.47 -14.48 -10.52
CA PRO A 228 18.56 -13.81 -9.59
C PRO A 228 18.51 -14.47 -8.19
N ASP A 229 18.76 -15.77 -8.08
CA ASP A 229 18.78 -16.47 -6.80
C ASP A 229 20.04 -16.14 -6.01
N ARG A 230 21.20 -16.05 -6.68
CA ARG A 230 22.44 -15.60 -6.03
C ARG A 230 22.37 -14.13 -5.61
N ALA A 231 21.80 -13.28 -6.45
CA ALA A 231 21.55 -11.89 -6.10
C ALA A 231 20.69 -11.80 -4.84
N LEU A 232 19.55 -12.50 -4.77
CA LEU A 232 18.69 -12.51 -3.60
C LEU A 232 19.38 -13.13 -2.37
N ALA A 233 20.12 -14.23 -2.55
CA ALA A 233 20.84 -14.90 -1.49
C ALA A 233 21.92 -14.01 -0.86
N ALA A 234 22.58 -13.14 -1.65
CA ALA A 234 23.56 -12.21 -1.12
C ALA A 234 22.94 -11.18 -0.16
N TRP A 235 21.78 -10.62 -0.51
CA TRP A 235 21.03 -9.72 0.39
C TRP A 235 20.57 -10.45 1.65
N LEU A 236 19.99 -11.64 1.48
CA LEU A 236 19.52 -12.49 2.57
C LEU A 236 20.65 -12.86 3.53
N ALA A 237 21.80 -13.26 2.99
CA ALA A 237 22.93 -13.72 3.78
C ALA A 237 23.52 -12.59 4.62
N GLU A 238 23.73 -11.43 4.01
CA GLU A 238 24.23 -10.25 4.72
C GLU A 238 23.21 -9.74 5.75
N GLY A 239 21.93 -9.72 5.39
CA GLY A 239 20.83 -9.38 6.29
C GLY A 239 20.79 -10.28 7.52
N ALA A 240 20.85 -11.59 7.32
CA ALA A 240 20.85 -12.57 8.41
C ALA A 240 22.07 -12.42 9.33
N ARG A 241 23.27 -12.19 8.78
CA ARG A 241 24.49 -11.96 9.59
C ARG A 241 24.35 -10.71 10.45
N MET A 242 23.80 -9.61 9.91
CA MET A 242 23.57 -8.39 10.70
C MET A 242 22.56 -8.58 11.85
N VAL A 243 21.59 -9.48 11.69
CA VAL A 243 20.69 -9.88 12.78
C VAL A 243 21.44 -10.73 13.82
N GLU A 244 22.26 -11.69 13.39
CA GLU A 244 23.09 -12.53 14.27
C GLU A 244 24.11 -11.72 15.09
N GLU A 245 24.68 -10.68 14.49
CA GLU A 245 25.61 -9.74 15.12
C GLU A 245 24.90 -8.73 16.06
N GLY A 246 23.57 -8.68 16.05
CA GLY A 246 22.78 -7.76 16.88
C GLY A 246 22.77 -6.31 16.37
N LEU A 247 23.20 -6.05 15.12
CA LEU A 247 23.16 -4.72 14.52
C LEU A 247 21.72 -4.24 14.26
N VAL A 248 20.82 -5.19 13.99
CA VAL A 248 19.37 -4.98 13.96
C VAL A 248 18.68 -6.03 14.82
N ARG A 249 17.45 -5.76 15.24
CA ARG A 249 16.74 -6.63 16.20
C ARG A 249 16.08 -7.83 15.54
N GLN A 250 15.65 -7.68 14.30
CA GLN A 250 14.83 -8.67 13.58
C GLN A 250 15.04 -8.58 12.06
N PRO A 251 14.78 -9.67 11.30
CA PRO A 251 14.85 -9.68 9.84
C PRO A 251 14.02 -8.59 9.15
N ALA A 252 12.85 -8.26 9.72
CA ALA A 252 11.99 -7.22 9.16
C ALA A 252 12.62 -5.81 9.17
N ASP A 253 13.59 -5.54 10.06
CA ASP A 253 14.31 -4.27 10.05
C ASP A 253 15.23 -4.17 8.81
N ILE A 254 15.84 -5.29 8.40
CA ILE A 254 16.61 -5.38 7.14
C ILE A 254 15.72 -5.09 5.95
N ASP A 255 14.52 -5.67 5.91
CA ASP A 255 13.56 -5.48 4.84
C ASP A 255 13.23 -4.00 4.61
N VAL A 256 12.90 -3.31 5.70
CA VAL A 256 12.58 -1.89 5.67
C VAL A 256 13.78 -1.06 5.22
N LEU A 257 14.97 -1.29 5.78
CA LEU A 257 16.17 -0.52 5.44
C LEU A 257 16.63 -0.76 4.00
N ALA A 258 16.47 -1.99 3.49
CA ALA A 258 16.77 -2.30 2.09
C ALA A 258 15.87 -1.51 1.13
N VAL A 259 14.58 -1.37 1.46
CA VAL A 259 13.61 -0.60 0.65
C VAL A 259 13.86 0.90 0.74
N HIS A 260 14.09 1.43 1.95
CA HIS A 260 14.22 2.89 2.17
C HIS A 260 15.63 3.44 1.90
N GLY A 261 16.67 2.60 1.88
CA GLY A 261 18.06 3.04 1.75
C GLY A 261 18.88 2.36 0.67
N ALA A 262 18.57 1.13 0.30
CA ALA A 262 19.40 0.33 -0.61
C ALA A 262 18.77 0.11 -2.00
N GLY A 263 17.57 0.67 -2.23
CA GLY A 263 16.87 0.59 -3.52
C GLY A 263 16.25 -0.78 -3.81
N PHE A 264 16.04 -1.63 -2.79
CA PHE A 264 15.35 -2.90 -2.98
C PHE A 264 13.89 -2.68 -3.36
N ASP A 265 13.36 -3.49 -4.28
CA ASP A 265 12.00 -3.33 -4.76
C ASP A 265 10.96 -3.57 -3.66
N ARG A 266 10.22 -2.51 -3.30
CA ARG A 266 9.16 -2.55 -2.29
C ARG A 266 8.03 -3.52 -2.63
N LEU A 267 7.77 -3.79 -3.92
CA LEU A 267 6.75 -4.75 -4.34
C LEU A 267 7.10 -6.19 -3.94
N ARG A 268 8.34 -6.43 -3.51
CA ARG A 268 8.84 -7.69 -2.98
C ARG A 268 8.99 -7.70 -1.44
N GLY A 269 8.73 -6.58 -0.78
CA GLY A 269 8.63 -6.47 0.69
C GLY A 269 9.96 -6.37 1.43
N GLY A 270 11.08 -6.41 0.73
CA GLY A 270 12.44 -6.49 1.28
C GLY A 270 13.10 -7.86 1.04
N PRO A 271 14.44 -7.97 1.15
CA PRO A 271 15.18 -9.19 0.82
C PRO A 271 14.88 -10.40 1.70
N MET A 272 14.65 -10.22 3.00
CA MET A 272 14.33 -11.32 3.93
C MET A 272 12.94 -11.87 3.61
N HIS A 273 11.96 -10.99 3.41
CA HIS A 273 10.62 -11.38 2.96
C HIS A 273 10.64 -12.02 1.57
N ALA A 274 11.35 -11.42 0.62
CA ALA A 274 11.45 -11.94 -0.74
C ALA A 274 12.10 -13.34 -0.78
N ALA A 275 13.12 -13.58 0.04
CA ALA A 275 13.72 -14.90 0.21
C ALA A 275 12.72 -15.90 0.81
N GLN A 276 11.91 -15.48 1.79
CA GLN A 276 10.87 -16.31 2.36
C GLN A 276 9.81 -16.71 1.32
N GLN A 277 9.37 -15.77 0.48
CA GLN A 277 8.45 -16.06 -0.62
C GLN A 277 9.06 -16.95 -1.70
N ALA A 278 10.36 -16.82 -1.95
CA ALA A 278 11.07 -17.72 -2.88
C ALA A 278 11.23 -19.13 -2.29
N GLY A 279 11.31 -19.27 -0.97
CA GLY A 279 11.44 -20.55 -0.27
C GLY A 279 12.83 -20.71 0.35
N LEU A 280 12.89 -20.56 1.67
CA LEU A 280 14.13 -20.55 2.45
C LEU A 280 14.92 -21.86 2.33
N LEU A 281 14.24 -23.01 2.32
CA LEU A 281 14.89 -24.31 2.19
C LEU A 281 15.62 -24.44 0.85
N ARG A 282 14.98 -23.98 -0.24
CA ARG A 282 15.56 -23.99 -1.58
C ARG A 282 16.82 -23.12 -1.61
N LEU A 283 16.70 -21.87 -1.17
CA LEU A 283 17.82 -20.92 -1.15
C LEU A 283 18.99 -21.42 -0.29
N ARG A 284 18.71 -21.96 0.91
CA ARG A 284 19.74 -22.54 1.77
C ARG A 284 20.48 -23.69 1.07
N ASN A 285 19.76 -24.57 0.38
CA ASN A 285 20.38 -25.70 -0.32
C ASN A 285 21.24 -25.24 -1.50
N LEU A 286 20.77 -24.26 -2.29
CA LEU A 286 21.57 -23.64 -3.36
C LEU A 286 22.85 -23.00 -2.80
N MET A 287 22.74 -22.24 -1.72
CA MET A 287 23.87 -21.63 -1.02
C MET A 287 24.90 -22.67 -0.57
N ARG A 288 24.47 -23.83 -0.06
CA ARG A 288 25.40 -24.93 0.30
C ARG A 288 26.16 -25.49 -0.89
N VAL A 289 25.56 -25.50 -2.07
CA VAL A 289 26.25 -25.91 -3.30
C VAL A 289 27.29 -24.85 -3.67
N TRP A 290 26.90 -23.58 -3.73
CA TRP A 290 27.83 -22.48 -4.06
C TRP A 290 28.96 -22.32 -3.04
N ALA A 291 28.72 -22.68 -1.77
CA ALA A 291 29.71 -22.66 -0.71
C ALA A 291 30.87 -23.66 -0.91
N GLN A 292 30.70 -24.66 -1.79
CA GLN A 292 31.78 -25.58 -2.14
C GLN A 292 32.85 -24.89 -2.99
N ASP A 293 32.45 -23.90 -3.80
CA ASP A 293 33.33 -23.13 -4.66
C ASP A 293 33.85 -21.87 -3.96
N ASP A 294 32.96 -21.14 -3.27
CA ASP A 294 33.30 -19.92 -2.53
C ASP A 294 32.61 -19.89 -1.15
N PRO A 295 33.39 -19.94 -0.05
CA PRO A 295 32.86 -19.90 1.32
C PRO A 295 31.98 -18.69 1.65
N VAL A 296 32.01 -17.61 0.86
CA VAL A 296 31.14 -16.44 1.03
C VAL A 296 29.65 -16.83 1.03
N TRP A 297 29.30 -17.91 0.32
CA TRP A 297 27.95 -18.45 0.20
C TRP A 297 27.54 -19.37 1.35
N THR A 298 28.38 -19.55 2.37
CA THR A 298 28.03 -20.34 3.55
C THR A 298 26.72 -19.83 4.16
N PRO A 299 25.68 -20.68 4.28
CA PRO A 299 24.40 -20.26 4.83
C PRO A 299 24.53 -19.75 6.28
N PRO A 300 23.98 -18.57 6.60
CA PRO A 300 23.94 -18.08 7.97
C PRO A 300 23.15 -19.00 8.91
N ALA A 301 23.44 -18.93 10.20
CA ALA A 301 22.78 -19.72 11.23
C ALA A 301 21.29 -19.39 11.31
N LEU A 302 20.92 -18.11 11.25
CA LEU A 302 19.56 -17.62 11.27
C LEU A 302 18.72 -18.17 10.12
N LEU A 303 19.30 -18.29 8.92
CA LEU A 303 18.62 -18.93 7.79
C LEU A 303 18.38 -20.41 8.08
N SER A 304 19.36 -21.10 8.66
CA SER A 304 19.25 -22.50 9.03
C SER A 304 18.20 -22.74 10.11
N GLU A 305 18.06 -21.83 11.06
CA GLU A 305 17.00 -21.83 12.08
C GLU A 305 15.62 -21.53 11.49
N ALA A 306 15.49 -20.49 10.66
CA ALA A 306 14.22 -20.11 10.04
C ALA A 306 13.61 -21.25 9.20
N VAL A 307 14.44 -22.04 8.51
CA VAL A 307 13.97 -23.19 7.71
C VAL A 307 13.29 -24.28 8.54
N LYS A 308 13.49 -24.33 9.86
CA LYS A 308 12.84 -25.29 10.74
C LYS A 308 11.36 -24.97 10.97
N TRP A 309 10.91 -23.76 10.64
CA TRP A 309 9.58 -23.26 10.96
C TRP A 309 8.76 -22.97 9.70
N ALA A 310 7.46 -23.30 9.73
CA ALA A 310 6.54 -23.02 8.62
C ALA A 310 6.39 -21.51 8.35
N ALA A 311 6.41 -20.67 9.40
CA ALA A 311 6.38 -19.22 9.26
C ALA A 311 7.77 -18.58 9.06
N GLY A 312 8.81 -19.39 8.86
CA GLY A 312 10.16 -18.92 8.53
C GLY A 312 10.72 -17.93 9.54
N PHE A 313 11.14 -16.76 9.06
CA PHE A 313 11.69 -15.69 9.91
C PHE A 313 10.66 -15.14 10.90
N ASP A 314 9.37 -15.19 10.58
CA ASP A 314 8.31 -14.63 11.43
C ASP A 314 8.03 -15.51 12.67
N ALA A 315 8.51 -16.76 12.70
CA ALA A 315 8.39 -17.66 13.86
C ALA A 315 9.49 -17.48 14.90
N LEU A 316 10.57 -16.76 14.58
CA LEU A 316 11.73 -16.66 15.45
C LEU A 316 11.47 -15.65 16.57
N PRO A 317 11.85 -15.96 17.83
CA PRO A 317 11.65 -15.04 18.94
C PRO A 317 12.64 -13.88 18.82
N PHE A 318 12.12 -12.68 18.58
CA PHE A 318 12.90 -11.43 18.65
C PHE A 318 12.35 -10.55 19.78
N ALA A 319 13.20 -9.72 20.38
CA ALA A 319 12.79 -8.85 21.47
C ALA A 319 11.58 -7.98 21.07
N ALA A 320 10.54 -7.97 21.91
CA ALA A 320 9.33 -7.21 21.65
C ALA A 320 9.66 -5.71 21.47
N PRO A 321 9.02 -5.00 20.53
CA PRO A 321 9.15 -3.55 20.46
C PRO A 321 8.65 -2.92 21.77
N PRO A 322 9.24 -1.79 22.21
CA PRO A 322 8.63 -1.01 23.29
C PRO A 322 7.19 -0.67 22.89
N ALA A 323 6.26 -0.79 23.85
CA ALA A 323 4.85 -0.54 23.59
C ALA A 323 4.68 0.83 22.92
N VAL A 324 4.02 0.86 21.75
CA VAL A 324 3.67 2.10 21.07
C VAL A 324 2.68 2.82 21.97
N VAL A 325 3.13 3.85 22.68
CA VAL A 325 2.25 4.76 23.41
C VAL A 325 1.50 5.56 22.33
N SER A 326 0.19 5.32 22.19
CA SER A 326 -0.66 6.18 21.35
C SER A 326 -0.51 7.63 21.82
N PRO A 327 -0.32 8.60 20.91
CA PRO A 327 -0.36 10.00 21.31
C PRO A 327 -1.75 10.32 21.87
N ALA A 328 -1.78 10.89 23.06
CA ALA A 328 -2.98 11.40 23.73
C ALA A 328 -3.46 12.70 23.07
#